data_AF-A0A497AIW7-F1
#
_entry.id   AF-A0A497AIW7-F1
#
_cell.length_a   1.000
_cell.length_b   1.000
_cell.length_c   1.000
_cell.angle_alpha   90.00
_cell.angle_beta   90.00
_cell.angle_gamma   90.00
#
_symmetry.space_group_name_H-M   'P 1'
#
loop_
_entity.id
_entity.type
_entity.pdbx_description
1 polymer ?
#
loop_
_entity_poly.entity_id
_entity_poly.type
_entity_poly.pdbx_seq_one_letter_code
_entity_poly.pdbx_strand_id
1 'polypeptide(L)'
;MPFNLQHWQQKARAWWTERAPSLKTSPIDSAYALLAASAWLPFLAAYANDPGPATTALVTVTAGLGSNLVANLVQGIYDRARGGQQVTSQAQENPQTRAELDAILQATRVLEAAQEALGEHWDDFARQLAQEIAALPGRSDLIVTLSDGAIVGGSVIAGDLTLTGGSTFVGGNQITIDGDGNVVGDGRQATVIKTGDHSPVTFVNDTDAQDEAERQDHALRAYLERLARECNVLHLRGMDPRAADVTSQETMPLTAVYTALDTNRRLPLSDEELAALKEQGELPEGAGGAVYGRVKYGEARPGERPERPMTSLEAVSQIDRLVLLGDPGAGKSTFVNHLTFRLAQHRLFTAVGAGDQGAEGGEKIEPLPGWTRAPLVPIRVILRDLAHSAQLSENGAAAALWDFIVQTLAESHLAQAAPALEARLDGRALLLLDGLDEVDPA
;
A
#
# COMPACT_ATOMS: atom_id res chain seq x y z
N MET A 1 25.54 -26.76 -30.16
CA MET A 1 25.26 -26.92 -28.72
C MET A 1 23.90 -26.30 -28.44
N PRO A 2 22.95 -27.00 -27.80
CA PRO A 2 21.66 -26.41 -27.43
C PRO A 2 21.89 -25.22 -26.50
N PHE A 3 21.05 -24.19 -26.61
CA PHE A 3 21.13 -23.04 -25.71
C PHE A 3 20.64 -23.44 -24.31
N ASN A 4 21.47 -23.20 -23.30
CA ASN A 4 21.19 -23.48 -21.89
C ASN A 4 21.84 -22.37 -21.03
N LEU A 5 21.64 -22.40 -19.71
CA LEU A 5 22.15 -21.35 -18.81
C LEU A 5 23.68 -21.17 -18.88
N GLN A 6 24.44 -22.26 -18.97
CA GLN A 6 25.91 -22.18 -19.08
C GLN A 6 26.35 -21.51 -20.38
N HIS A 7 25.72 -21.87 -21.51
CA HIS A 7 25.99 -21.24 -22.79
C HIS A 7 25.57 -19.76 -22.79
N TRP A 8 24.48 -19.43 -22.10
CA TRP A 8 24.04 -18.05 -21.91
C TRP A 8 25.08 -17.22 -21.14
N GLN A 9 25.52 -17.70 -19.96
CA GLN A 9 26.59 -17.07 -19.17
C GLN A 9 27.87 -16.87 -19.99
N GLN A 10 28.28 -17.89 -20.77
CA GLN A 10 29.46 -17.80 -21.63
C GLN A 10 29.34 -16.69 -22.68
N LYS A 11 28.18 -16.58 -23.35
CA LYS A 11 27.95 -15.53 -24.34
C LYS A 11 27.86 -14.15 -23.71
N ALA A 12 27.27 -14.03 -22.53
CA ALA A 12 27.20 -12.79 -21.77
C ALA A 12 28.62 -12.30 -21.39
N ARG A 13 29.49 -13.21 -20.94
CA ARG A 13 30.90 -12.91 -20.68
C ARG A 13 31.66 -12.50 -21.95
N ALA A 14 31.46 -13.22 -23.05
CA ALA A 14 32.09 -12.88 -24.33
C ALA A 14 31.69 -11.48 -24.82
N TRP A 15 30.41 -11.11 -24.66
CA TRP A 15 29.90 -9.78 -25.00
C TRP A 15 30.65 -8.66 -24.28
N TRP A 16 30.95 -8.84 -22.99
CA TRP A 16 31.71 -7.88 -22.20
C TRP A 16 33.18 -7.81 -22.62
N THR A 17 33.82 -8.95 -22.88
CA THR A 17 35.20 -8.99 -23.39
C THR A 17 35.34 -8.26 -24.72
N GLU A 18 34.36 -8.42 -25.63
CA GLU A 18 34.36 -7.75 -26.94
C GLU A 18 34.14 -6.24 -26.85
N ARG A 19 33.27 -5.78 -25.95
CA ARG A 19 32.88 -4.36 -25.83
C ARG A 19 33.68 -3.54 -24.82
N ALA A 20 34.36 -4.17 -23.87
CA ALA A 20 35.13 -3.47 -22.84
C ALA A 20 36.12 -2.42 -23.41
N PRO A 21 36.85 -2.66 -24.52
CA PRO A 21 37.77 -1.64 -25.06
C PRO A 21 37.07 -0.34 -25.47
N SER A 22 35.88 -0.40 -26.06
CA SER A 22 35.13 0.80 -26.45
C SER A 22 34.45 1.47 -25.26
N LEU A 23 34.02 0.70 -24.26
CA LEU A 23 33.40 1.21 -23.04
C LEU A 23 34.39 1.94 -22.12
N LYS A 24 35.67 1.54 -22.13
CA LYS A 24 36.74 2.24 -21.39
C LYS A 24 37.08 3.61 -21.96
N THR A 25 36.65 3.91 -23.18
CA THR A 25 37.04 5.13 -23.91
C THR A 25 35.88 6.05 -24.25
N SER A 26 34.63 5.60 -24.01
CA SER A 26 33.41 6.34 -24.33
C SER A 26 32.55 6.49 -23.08
N PRO A 27 31.85 7.63 -22.91
CA PRO A 27 30.90 7.79 -21.81
C PRO A 27 29.76 6.76 -21.94
N ILE A 28 29.32 6.24 -20.80
CA ILE A 28 28.24 5.26 -20.71
C ILE A 28 26.97 5.99 -20.30
N ASP A 29 25.98 6.02 -21.19
CA ASP A 29 24.72 6.74 -20.95
C ASP A 29 23.85 6.07 -19.86
N SER A 30 23.85 4.73 -19.79
CA SER A 30 23.21 3.98 -18.70
C SER A 30 23.94 2.67 -18.41
N ALA A 31 24.38 2.50 -17.18
CA ALA A 31 25.03 1.28 -16.71
C ALA A 31 24.04 0.11 -16.61
N TYR A 32 22.81 0.36 -16.14
CA TYR A 32 21.77 -0.66 -16.04
C TYR A 32 21.33 -1.17 -17.42
N ALA A 33 21.10 -0.27 -18.38
CA ALA A 33 20.71 -0.66 -19.74
C ALA A 33 21.79 -1.48 -20.44
N LEU A 34 23.07 -1.18 -20.16
CA LEU A 34 24.21 -1.91 -20.70
C LEU A 34 24.32 -3.31 -20.10
N LEU A 35 24.13 -3.42 -18.78
CA LEU A 35 24.08 -4.69 -18.06
C LEU A 35 22.91 -5.56 -18.58
N ALA A 36 21.72 -4.98 -18.73
CA ALA A 36 20.56 -5.65 -19.31
C ALA A 36 20.81 -6.09 -20.76
N ALA A 37 21.40 -5.23 -21.60
CA ALA A 37 21.73 -5.58 -22.98
C ALA A 37 22.70 -6.77 -23.06
N SER A 38 23.70 -6.82 -22.18
CA SER A 38 24.67 -7.91 -22.13
C SER A 38 24.05 -9.26 -21.75
N ALA A 39 22.99 -9.26 -20.93
CA ALA A 39 22.22 -10.45 -20.61
C ALA A 39 21.26 -10.82 -21.76
N TRP A 40 20.50 -9.86 -22.30
CA TRP A 40 19.38 -10.16 -23.19
C TRP A 40 19.76 -10.39 -24.65
N LEU A 41 20.74 -9.67 -25.20
CA LEU A 41 21.09 -9.81 -26.62
C LEU A 41 21.54 -11.23 -27.00
N PRO A 42 22.39 -11.92 -26.20
CA PRO A 42 22.73 -13.32 -26.46
C PRO A 42 21.52 -14.27 -26.46
N PHE A 43 20.55 -14.02 -25.58
CA PHE A 43 19.32 -14.79 -25.49
C PHE A 43 18.45 -14.56 -26.74
N LEU A 44 18.21 -13.32 -27.15
CA LEU A 44 17.40 -13.00 -28.32
C LEU A 44 18.00 -13.58 -29.61
N ALA A 45 19.33 -13.55 -29.73
CA ALA A 45 20.03 -14.18 -30.83
C ALA A 45 19.87 -15.72 -30.83
N ALA A 46 19.83 -16.35 -29.65
CA ALA A 46 19.59 -17.79 -29.54
C ALA A 46 18.12 -18.14 -29.82
N TYR A 47 17.18 -17.39 -29.25
CA TYR A 47 15.74 -17.56 -29.45
C TYR A 47 15.35 -17.43 -30.92
N ALA A 48 15.93 -16.48 -31.65
CA ALA A 48 15.67 -16.30 -33.09
C ALA A 48 16.17 -17.49 -33.94
N ASN A 49 17.15 -18.25 -33.45
CA ASN A 49 17.70 -19.41 -34.16
C ASN A 49 17.01 -20.72 -33.76
N ASP A 50 16.76 -20.92 -32.47
CA ASP A 50 16.10 -22.10 -31.91
C ASP A 50 15.33 -21.73 -30.63
N PRO A 51 14.02 -21.42 -30.75
CA PRO A 51 13.21 -20.96 -29.63
C PRO A 51 13.11 -21.96 -28.47
N GLY A 52 13.09 -23.27 -28.74
CA GLY A 52 12.78 -24.30 -27.74
C GLY A 52 13.80 -24.39 -26.59
N PRO A 53 15.10 -24.55 -26.89
CA PRO A 53 16.14 -24.53 -25.87
C PRO A 53 16.26 -23.17 -25.18
N ALA A 54 16.03 -22.07 -25.91
CA ALA A 54 16.07 -20.72 -25.36
C ALA A 54 14.97 -20.50 -24.32
N THR A 55 13.71 -20.84 -24.62
CA THR A 55 12.60 -20.74 -23.67
C THR A 55 12.81 -21.65 -22.46
N THR A 56 13.35 -22.86 -22.68
CA THR A 56 13.69 -23.77 -21.59
C THR A 56 14.71 -23.16 -20.63
N ALA A 57 15.76 -22.52 -21.17
CA ALA A 57 16.76 -21.83 -20.36
C ALA A 57 16.16 -20.65 -19.58
N LEU A 58 15.27 -19.87 -20.21
CA LEU A 58 14.59 -18.75 -19.56
C LEU A 58 13.66 -19.22 -18.44
N VAL A 59 12.81 -20.22 -18.71
CA VAL A 59 11.91 -20.81 -17.70
C VAL A 59 12.68 -21.38 -16.53
N THR A 60 13.85 -21.99 -16.74
CA THR A 60 14.69 -22.50 -15.64
C THR A 60 15.13 -21.40 -14.69
N VAL A 61 15.36 -20.18 -15.20
CA VAL A 61 15.76 -19.02 -14.39
C VAL A 61 14.55 -18.37 -13.72
N THR A 62 13.40 -18.32 -14.39
CA THR A 62 12.20 -17.58 -13.91
C THR A 62 11.15 -18.48 -13.23
N ALA A 63 11.37 -19.80 -13.14
CA ALA A 63 10.38 -20.76 -12.61
C ALA A 63 9.93 -20.48 -11.17
N GLY A 64 10.71 -19.74 -10.38
CA GLY A 64 10.34 -19.31 -9.03
C GLY A 64 9.58 -17.99 -8.92
N LEU A 65 9.42 -17.23 -10.02
CA LEU A 65 8.99 -15.82 -10.00
C LEU A 65 7.65 -15.55 -10.72
N GLY A 66 7.04 -16.57 -11.35
CA GLY A 66 5.81 -16.44 -12.13
C GLY A 66 6.10 -16.28 -13.64
N SER A 67 5.21 -16.78 -14.49
CA SER A 67 5.44 -16.94 -15.95
C SER A 67 5.13 -15.69 -16.79
N ASN A 68 4.88 -14.54 -16.18
CA ASN A 68 4.37 -13.34 -16.86
C ASN A 68 5.44 -12.60 -17.68
N LEU A 69 6.72 -12.60 -17.25
CA LEU A 69 7.81 -12.01 -18.05
C LEU A 69 7.95 -12.70 -19.41
N VAL A 70 7.96 -14.04 -19.42
CA VAL A 70 8.25 -14.83 -20.63
C VAL A 70 7.26 -14.50 -21.73
N ALA A 71 5.98 -14.35 -21.41
CA ALA A 71 4.94 -14.01 -22.37
C ALA A 71 5.08 -12.57 -22.90
N ASN A 72 5.22 -11.59 -21.99
CA ASN A 72 5.28 -10.17 -22.36
C ASN A 72 6.57 -9.81 -23.11
N LEU A 73 7.68 -10.43 -22.73
CA LEU A 73 9.00 -10.15 -23.27
C LEU A 73 9.22 -10.84 -24.62
N VAL A 74 8.75 -12.08 -24.78
CA VAL A 74 8.80 -12.78 -26.08
C VAL A 74 7.89 -12.09 -27.10
N GLN A 75 6.79 -11.48 -26.66
CA GLN A 75 5.85 -10.76 -27.52
C GLN A 75 6.34 -9.34 -27.88
N GLY A 76 7.11 -8.69 -26.99
CA GLY A 76 7.60 -7.31 -27.18
C GLY A 76 8.96 -7.15 -27.87
N ILE A 77 9.90 -8.10 -27.74
CA ILE A 77 11.31 -7.90 -28.13
C ILE A 77 11.69 -8.57 -29.46
N TYR A 78 10.84 -8.42 -30.50
CA TYR A 78 11.24 -8.87 -31.84
C TYR A 78 12.18 -7.88 -32.56
N ASP A 79 12.50 -6.73 -31.94
CA ASP A 79 13.34 -5.69 -32.54
C ASP A 79 14.78 -5.74 -31.99
N ARG A 80 15.65 -6.48 -32.68
CA ARG A 80 17.06 -6.78 -32.30
C ARG A 80 17.91 -5.56 -31.92
N ALA A 81 17.50 -4.35 -32.30
CA ALA A 81 18.30 -3.13 -32.14
C ALA A 81 18.11 -2.41 -30.79
N ARG A 82 17.03 -2.70 -30.03
CA ARG A 82 16.67 -1.90 -28.83
C ARG A 82 16.41 -2.71 -27.56
N GLY A 83 16.69 -4.02 -27.56
CA GLY A 83 16.34 -4.92 -26.45
C GLY A 83 16.76 -4.43 -25.06
N GLY A 84 17.97 -3.88 -24.88
CA GLY A 84 18.42 -3.36 -23.58
C GLY A 84 17.65 -2.11 -23.10
N GLN A 85 17.30 -1.21 -24.02
CA GLN A 85 16.53 0.00 -23.69
C GLN A 85 15.06 -0.32 -23.40
N GLN A 86 14.46 -1.25 -24.16
CA GLN A 86 13.09 -1.72 -23.93
C GLN A 86 12.94 -2.46 -22.60
N VAL A 87 13.96 -3.24 -22.21
CA VAL A 87 14.01 -3.88 -20.90
C VAL A 87 14.07 -2.84 -19.78
N THR A 88 14.84 -1.77 -19.97
CA THR A 88 14.94 -0.68 -18.99
C THR A 88 13.63 0.10 -18.85
N SER A 89 12.92 0.38 -19.95
CA SER A 89 11.60 1.02 -19.88
C SER A 89 10.54 0.14 -19.21
N GLN A 90 10.57 -1.18 -19.47
CA GLN A 90 9.65 -2.11 -18.81
C GLN A 90 9.93 -2.25 -17.30
N ALA A 91 11.20 -2.18 -16.88
CA ALA A 91 11.58 -2.15 -15.46
C ALA A 91 11.05 -0.89 -14.74
N GLN A 92 10.82 0.21 -15.46
CA GLN A 92 10.25 1.44 -14.90
C GLN A 92 8.73 1.38 -14.75
N GLU A 93 8.04 0.63 -15.62
CA GLU A 93 6.58 0.58 -15.67
C GLU A 93 5.97 -0.45 -14.71
N ASN A 94 6.70 -1.51 -14.33
CA ASN A 94 6.16 -2.59 -13.50
C ASN A 94 7.17 -3.12 -12.46
N PRO A 95 6.89 -2.96 -11.14
CA PRO A 95 7.73 -3.48 -10.06
C PRO A 95 7.95 -5.00 -10.09
N GLN A 96 6.97 -5.79 -10.56
CA GLN A 96 7.09 -7.25 -10.65
C GLN A 96 8.10 -7.66 -11.73
N THR A 97 8.12 -6.93 -12.85
CA THR A 97 9.07 -7.12 -13.95
C THR A 97 10.51 -6.88 -13.50
N ARG A 98 10.74 -6.02 -12.51
CA ARG A 98 12.08 -5.75 -11.98
C ARG A 98 12.72 -6.95 -11.27
N ALA A 99 11.97 -7.65 -10.41
CA ALA A 99 12.48 -8.83 -9.72
C ALA A 99 12.86 -9.95 -10.71
N GLU A 100 12.04 -10.13 -11.76
CA GLU A 100 12.31 -11.10 -12.81
C GLU A 100 13.55 -10.73 -13.65
N LEU A 101 13.78 -9.42 -13.90
CA LEU A 101 14.98 -8.92 -14.57
C LEU A 101 16.24 -9.12 -13.72
N ASP A 102 16.18 -8.79 -12.44
CA ASP A 102 17.32 -8.96 -11.52
C ASP A 102 17.73 -10.44 -11.41
N ALA A 103 16.75 -11.35 -11.35
CA ALA A 103 17.02 -12.79 -11.36
C ALA A 103 17.76 -13.24 -12.63
N ILE A 104 17.45 -12.64 -13.78
CA ILE A 104 18.14 -12.93 -15.05
C ILE A 104 19.55 -12.34 -15.05
N LEU A 105 19.73 -11.12 -14.55
CA LEU A 105 21.05 -10.51 -14.41
C LEU A 105 21.96 -11.34 -13.48
N GLN A 106 21.42 -11.81 -12.36
CA GLN A 106 22.13 -12.69 -11.43
C GLN A 106 22.44 -14.05 -12.06
N ALA A 107 21.45 -14.72 -12.66
CA ALA A 107 21.63 -16.04 -13.25
C ALA A 107 22.61 -16.03 -14.43
N THR A 108 22.65 -14.95 -15.20
CA THR A 108 23.60 -14.79 -16.32
C THR A 108 24.99 -14.34 -15.87
N ARG A 109 25.17 -13.99 -14.59
CA ARG A 109 26.43 -13.51 -14.00
C ARG A 109 27.05 -12.35 -14.78
N VAL A 110 26.21 -11.48 -15.33
CA VAL A 110 26.68 -10.33 -16.12
C VAL A 110 27.43 -9.30 -15.29
N LEU A 111 27.15 -9.24 -13.98
CA LEU A 111 27.86 -8.35 -13.06
C LEU A 111 29.33 -8.79 -12.87
N GLU A 112 29.55 -10.08 -12.61
CA GLU A 112 30.90 -10.68 -12.54
C GLU A 112 31.65 -10.47 -13.87
N ALA A 113 30.97 -10.71 -15.00
CA ALA A 113 31.56 -10.51 -16.32
C ALA A 113 31.93 -9.04 -16.61
N ALA A 114 31.09 -8.09 -16.18
CA ALA A 114 31.35 -6.67 -16.33
C ALA A 114 32.55 -6.22 -15.48
N GLN A 115 32.62 -6.67 -14.22
CA GLN A 115 33.72 -6.38 -13.30
C GLN A 115 35.05 -6.86 -13.86
N GLU A 116 35.12 -8.13 -14.30
CA GLU A 116 36.33 -8.70 -14.90
C GLU A 116 36.77 -7.93 -16.17
N ALA A 117 35.82 -7.53 -17.02
CA ALA A 117 36.15 -6.90 -18.30
C ALA A 117 36.53 -5.41 -18.16
N LEU A 118 35.87 -4.68 -17.26
CA LEU A 118 36.11 -3.25 -17.03
C LEU A 118 37.35 -2.98 -16.18
N GLY A 119 37.72 -3.89 -15.27
CA GLY A 119 38.92 -3.75 -14.43
C GLY A 119 38.89 -2.45 -13.63
N GLU A 120 39.91 -1.60 -13.77
CA GLU A 120 39.99 -0.31 -13.04
C GLU A 120 38.81 0.64 -13.29
N HIS A 121 38.06 0.48 -14.39
CA HIS A 121 36.89 1.32 -14.71
C HIS A 121 35.60 0.76 -14.08
N TRP A 122 35.69 -0.35 -13.35
CA TRP A 122 34.56 -1.00 -12.70
C TRP A 122 33.93 -0.11 -11.64
N ASP A 123 34.72 0.57 -10.81
CA ASP A 123 34.21 1.30 -9.65
C ASP A 123 33.30 2.47 -10.05
N ASP A 124 33.66 3.19 -11.11
CA ASP A 124 32.82 4.27 -11.66
C ASP A 124 31.54 3.72 -12.26
N PHE A 125 31.64 2.60 -13.00
CA PHE A 125 30.49 1.89 -13.55
C PHE A 125 29.54 1.37 -12.46
N ALA A 126 30.09 0.80 -11.40
CA ALA A 126 29.35 0.25 -10.26
C ALA A 126 28.61 1.34 -9.47
N ARG A 127 29.23 2.51 -9.28
CA ARG A 127 28.57 3.67 -8.66
C ARG A 127 27.42 4.20 -9.51
N GLN A 128 27.63 4.33 -10.82
CA GLN A 128 26.57 4.73 -11.75
C GLN A 128 25.42 3.70 -11.75
N LEU A 129 25.74 2.41 -11.80
CA LEU A 129 24.75 1.33 -11.73
C LEU A 129 23.94 1.39 -10.44
N ALA A 130 24.58 1.58 -9.29
CA ALA A 130 23.90 1.71 -8.00
C ALA A 130 22.94 2.91 -7.96
N GLN A 131 23.36 4.06 -8.51
CA GLN A 131 22.51 5.25 -8.61
C GLN A 131 21.30 5.02 -9.52
N GLU A 132 21.50 4.39 -10.68
CA GLU A 132 20.42 4.06 -11.61
C GLU A 132 19.41 3.08 -10.99
N ILE A 133 19.90 2.05 -10.29
CA ILE A 133 19.05 1.09 -9.56
C ILE A 133 18.26 1.81 -8.47
N ALA A 134 18.87 2.70 -7.70
CA ALA A 134 18.15 3.46 -6.66
C ALA A 134 17.06 4.38 -7.24
N ALA A 135 17.22 4.87 -8.47
CA ALA A 135 16.25 5.74 -9.13
C ALA A 135 15.05 5.00 -9.76
N LEU A 136 15.14 3.67 -9.94
CA LEU A 136 14.04 2.86 -10.47
C LEU A 136 13.01 2.54 -9.38
N PRO A 137 11.70 2.46 -9.69
CA PRO A 137 10.67 2.05 -8.73
C PRO A 137 10.75 0.55 -8.39
N GLY A 138 10.39 0.18 -7.15
CA GLY A 138 10.44 -1.21 -6.66
C GLY A 138 11.75 -1.59 -5.96
N ARG A 139 11.79 -2.79 -5.36
CA ARG A 139 13.00 -3.34 -4.73
C ARG A 139 13.88 -4.05 -5.76
N SER A 140 15.20 -3.96 -5.58
CA SER A 140 16.18 -4.68 -6.38
C SER A 140 16.99 -5.61 -5.50
N ASP A 141 17.15 -6.84 -5.96
CA ASP A 141 17.95 -7.87 -5.28
C ASP A 141 19.39 -7.90 -5.81
N LEU A 142 19.76 -7.00 -6.73
CA LEU A 142 21.10 -6.94 -7.27
C LEU A 142 22.07 -6.33 -6.24
N ILE A 143 23.07 -7.12 -5.85
CA ILE A 143 24.18 -6.66 -5.01
C ILE A 143 25.28 -6.14 -5.93
N VAL A 144 25.69 -4.88 -5.75
CA VAL A 144 26.77 -4.23 -6.51
C VAL A 144 27.94 -3.95 -5.57
N THR A 145 29.10 -4.53 -5.86
CA THR A 145 30.34 -4.36 -5.12
C THR A 145 31.35 -3.56 -5.93
N LEU A 146 32.19 -2.76 -5.25
CA LEU A 146 33.39 -2.14 -5.80
C LEU A 146 34.56 -3.14 -5.83
N SER A 147 35.65 -2.76 -6.49
CA SER A 147 36.86 -3.58 -6.62
C SER A 147 37.54 -3.87 -5.27
N ASP A 148 37.34 -3.00 -4.28
CA ASP A 148 37.82 -3.16 -2.90
C ASP A 148 36.88 -3.99 -2.01
N GLY A 149 35.78 -4.50 -2.57
CA GLY A 149 34.76 -5.29 -1.88
C GLY A 149 33.68 -4.45 -1.18
N ALA A 150 33.75 -3.12 -1.23
CA ALA A 150 32.71 -2.27 -0.66
C ALA A 150 31.39 -2.39 -1.45
N ILE A 151 30.27 -2.57 -0.74
CA ILE A 151 28.95 -2.69 -1.36
C ILE A 151 28.37 -1.30 -1.58
N VAL A 152 28.00 -0.99 -2.82
CA VAL A 152 27.44 0.31 -3.23
C VAL A 152 25.97 0.23 -3.66
N GLY A 153 25.41 -0.99 -3.79
CA GLY A 153 23.98 -1.20 -4.01
C GLY A 153 23.54 -2.63 -3.62
N GLY A 154 22.27 -2.79 -3.22
CA GLY A 154 21.65 -4.08 -2.85
C GLY A 154 20.82 -4.01 -1.56
N SER A 155 19.76 -4.82 -1.46
CA SER A 155 18.86 -4.84 -0.28
C SER A 155 19.13 -6.00 0.70
N VAL A 156 19.84 -7.05 0.30
CA VAL A 156 20.09 -8.27 1.09
C VAL A 156 21.46 -8.85 0.76
N ILE A 157 22.24 -9.28 1.76
CA ILE A 157 23.53 -9.99 1.58
C ILE A 157 23.39 -11.37 2.21
N ALA A 158 23.70 -12.41 1.44
CA ALA A 158 23.76 -13.79 1.91
C ALA A 158 25.19 -14.34 1.70
N GLY A 159 25.99 -14.41 2.77
CA GLY A 159 27.36 -14.95 2.77
C GLY A 159 28.28 -14.33 3.83
N ASP A 160 29.48 -14.88 4.02
CA ASP A 160 30.51 -14.35 4.92
C ASP A 160 31.15 -13.08 4.34
N LEU A 161 31.24 -12.01 5.14
CA LEU A 161 31.79 -10.72 4.74
C LEU A 161 33.09 -10.43 5.52
N THR A 162 34.22 -10.34 4.80
CA THR A 162 35.50 -9.95 5.38
C THR A 162 35.78 -8.48 5.05
N LEU A 163 35.67 -7.59 6.04
CA LEU A 163 36.02 -6.18 5.90
C LEU A 163 37.53 -6.00 6.13
N THR A 164 38.19 -5.21 5.28
CA THR A 164 39.60 -4.84 5.45
C THR A 164 39.73 -3.40 5.92
N GLY A 165 40.89 -3.03 6.48
CA GLY A 165 41.06 -1.76 7.19
C GLY A 165 40.66 -0.54 6.36
N GLY A 166 39.63 0.18 6.82
CA GLY A 166 39.08 1.37 6.16
C GLY A 166 37.71 1.16 5.51
N SER A 167 37.22 -0.08 5.40
CA SER A 167 35.89 -0.37 4.84
C SER A 167 34.75 0.03 5.79
N THR A 168 33.68 0.63 5.24
CA THR A 168 32.43 0.92 5.96
C THR A 168 31.32 0.07 5.35
N PHE A 169 30.60 -0.69 6.18
CA PHE A 169 29.43 -1.46 5.78
C PHE A 169 28.17 -0.80 6.33
N VAL A 170 27.18 -0.57 5.47
CA VAL A 170 25.85 -0.06 5.85
C VAL A 170 24.82 -1.09 5.39
N GLY A 171 24.34 -1.92 6.33
CA GLY A 171 23.28 -2.91 6.09
C GLY A 171 21.91 -2.37 6.49
N GLY A 172 20.85 -3.03 6.01
CA GLY A 172 19.48 -2.81 6.49
C GLY A 172 19.22 -3.42 7.87
N ASN A 173 17.96 -3.77 8.15
CA ASN A 173 17.42 -4.03 9.49
C ASN A 173 18.05 -5.19 10.31
N GLN A 174 19.01 -5.95 9.78
CA GLN A 174 19.67 -7.04 10.52
C GLN A 174 21.10 -7.26 10.01
N ILE A 175 22.08 -7.14 10.92
CA ILE A 175 23.50 -7.44 10.66
C ILE A 175 23.97 -8.41 11.74
N THR A 176 24.38 -9.62 11.34
CA THR A 176 24.98 -10.63 12.24
C THR A 176 26.43 -10.85 11.80
N ILE A 177 27.40 -10.63 12.70
CA ILE A 177 28.82 -10.87 12.44
C ILE A 177 29.34 -11.87 13.47
N ASP A 178 30.06 -12.90 13.01
CA ASP A 178 30.78 -13.85 13.86
C ASP A 178 32.29 -13.50 13.82
N GLY A 179 32.74 -12.62 14.74
CA GLY A 179 34.14 -12.17 14.83
C GLY A 179 34.36 -10.70 15.26
N ASP A 180 35.61 -10.24 15.20
CA ASP A 180 36.00 -8.86 15.54
C ASP A 180 35.72 -7.89 14.36
N GLY A 181 34.68 -7.04 14.49
CA GLY A 181 34.31 -6.04 13.48
C GLY A 181 33.50 -4.86 14.06
N ASN A 182 33.61 -3.69 13.42
CA ASN A 182 32.86 -2.47 13.77
C ASN A 182 31.53 -2.40 13.00
N VAL A 183 30.44 -2.01 13.67
CA VAL A 183 29.09 -1.89 13.07
C VAL A 183 28.56 -0.46 13.22
N VAL A 184 28.01 0.11 12.13
CA VAL A 184 27.16 1.30 12.15
C VAL A 184 25.75 0.84 11.82
N GLY A 185 24.83 0.95 12.77
CA GLY A 185 23.43 0.51 12.64
C GLY A 185 22.44 1.67 12.66
N ASP A 186 21.35 1.51 11.92
CA ASP A 186 20.20 2.42 11.80
C ASP A 186 19.27 2.34 13.03
N GLY A 187 19.67 3.00 14.11
CA GLY A 187 18.73 3.56 15.10
C GLY A 187 17.91 2.61 15.98
N ARG A 188 17.89 1.28 15.78
CA ARG A 188 17.09 0.34 16.59
C ARG A 188 17.86 -0.46 17.64
N GLN A 189 19.17 -0.70 17.47
CA GLN A 189 20.07 -1.20 18.52
C GLN A 189 21.52 -0.79 18.24
N ALA A 190 22.20 -0.21 19.23
CA ALA A 190 23.65 -0.08 19.24
C ALA A 190 24.18 -0.04 20.69
N THR A 191 24.99 -1.03 21.05
CA THR A 191 25.77 -1.08 22.31
C THR A 191 27.27 -0.94 21.97
N VAL A 192 27.84 0.19 22.42
CA VAL A 192 29.25 0.61 22.63
C VAL A 192 30.25 0.57 21.45
N ILE A 193 30.78 1.75 21.09
CA ILE A 193 32.06 1.95 20.39
C ILE A 193 33.09 2.50 21.40
N LYS A 194 34.30 1.91 21.44
CA LYS A 194 35.47 2.50 22.13
C LYS A 194 36.24 3.39 21.14
N THR A 195 36.35 4.68 21.40
CA THR A 195 37.32 5.55 20.71
C THR A 195 38.74 5.32 21.23
N GLY A 196 39.73 5.55 20.36
CA GLY A 196 41.16 5.31 20.61
C GLY A 196 41.82 6.14 21.71
N ASP A 197 41.06 6.89 22.51
CA ASP A 197 41.54 7.65 23.68
C ASP A 197 41.01 7.11 25.03
N HIS A 198 40.24 6.02 25.02
CA HIS A 198 39.60 5.43 26.21
C HIS A 198 38.59 6.34 26.95
N SER A 199 38.12 7.44 26.37
CA SER A 199 37.09 8.29 26.99
C SER A 199 35.68 7.77 26.66
N PRO A 200 34.78 7.57 27.65
CA PRO A 200 33.40 7.21 27.36
C PRO A 200 32.62 8.41 26.81
N VAL A 201 32.02 8.25 25.63
CA VAL A 201 31.02 9.18 25.09
C VAL A 201 29.64 8.55 25.27
N THR A 202 28.75 9.24 26.00
CA THR A 202 27.36 8.81 26.20
C THR A 202 26.47 9.44 25.13
N PHE A 203 25.89 8.60 24.26
CA PHE A 203 24.72 8.99 23.46
C PHE A 203 23.47 8.46 24.16
N VAL A 204 22.52 9.35 24.44
CA VAL A 204 21.20 8.99 24.98
C VAL A 204 20.28 8.75 23.79
N ASN A 205 20.05 7.47 23.44
CA ASN A 205 18.97 7.08 22.54
C ASN A 205 17.72 6.79 23.39
N ASP A 206 16.61 7.43 23.04
CA ASP A 206 15.32 7.32 23.74
C ASP A 206 14.55 6.09 23.22
N THR A 207 15.03 4.88 23.54
CA THR A 207 14.36 3.61 23.19
C THR A 207 12.93 3.54 23.71
N ASP A 208 12.64 4.25 24.80
CA ASP A 208 11.30 4.32 25.40
C ASP A 208 10.30 5.00 24.44
N ALA A 209 10.74 6.01 23.68
CA ALA A 209 9.90 6.72 22.71
C ALA A 209 9.52 5.86 21.48
N GLN A 210 10.43 4.99 21.03
CA GLN A 210 10.16 4.08 19.91
C GLN A 210 9.26 2.91 20.33
N ASP A 211 9.52 2.31 21.49
CA ASP A 211 8.66 1.27 22.04
C ASP A 211 7.24 1.81 22.33
N GLU A 212 7.14 3.07 22.73
CA GLU A 212 5.86 3.74 22.93
C GLU A 212 5.12 3.97 21.62
N ALA A 213 5.81 4.39 20.56
CA ALA A 213 5.20 4.55 19.23
C ALA A 213 4.66 3.21 18.68
N GLU A 214 5.40 2.11 18.85
CA GLU A 214 4.95 0.77 18.43
C GLU A 214 3.75 0.28 19.24
N ARG A 215 3.74 0.51 20.56
CA ARG A 215 2.58 0.24 21.43
C ARG A 215 1.35 1.02 20.99
N GLN A 216 1.52 2.30 20.67
CA GLN A 216 0.44 3.16 20.20
C GLN A 216 -0.13 2.71 18.85
N ASP A 217 0.72 2.32 17.90
CA ASP A 217 0.28 1.80 16.60
C ASP A 217 -0.45 0.46 16.73
N HIS A 218 0.05 -0.45 17.58
CA HIS A 218 -0.64 -1.69 17.89
C HIS A 218 -2.01 -1.44 18.55
N ALA A 219 -2.08 -0.51 19.51
CA ALA A 219 -3.32 -0.14 20.18
C ALA A 219 -4.32 0.53 19.22
N LEU A 220 -3.85 1.39 18.31
CA LEU A 220 -4.69 1.99 17.27
C LEU A 220 -5.24 0.93 16.32
N ARG A 221 -4.43 -0.05 15.92
CA ARG A 221 -4.89 -1.18 15.11
C ARG A 221 -5.98 -1.97 15.84
N ALA A 222 -5.75 -2.32 17.11
CA ALA A 222 -6.71 -3.05 17.92
C ALA A 222 -8.03 -2.27 18.11
N TYR A 223 -7.95 -0.94 18.24
CA TYR A 223 -9.11 -0.05 18.25
C TYR A 223 -9.92 -0.13 16.94
N LEU A 224 -9.26 -0.03 15.79
CA LEU A 224 -9.91 -0.11 14.48
C LEU A 224 -10.53 -1.49 14.22
N GLU A 225 -9.85 -2.58 14.61
CA GLU A 225 -10.38 -3.94 14.51
C GLU A 225 -11.63 -4.12 15.37
N ARG A 226 -11.64 -3.54 16.58
CA ARG A 226 -12.80 -3.54 17.46
C ARG A 226 -13.97 -2.77 16.82
N LEU A 227 -13.74 -1.54 16.35
CA LEU A 227 -14.78 -0.76 15.67
C LEU A 227 -15.36 -1.50 14.48
N ALA A 228 -14.51 -2.13 13.66
CA ALA A 228 -14.94 -2.90 12.52
C ALA A 228 -15.84 -4.08 12.96
N ARG A 229 -15.47 -4.81 14.01
CA ARG A 229 -16.30 -5.90 14.54
C ARG A 229 -17.65 -5.39 15.06
N GLU A 230 -17.66 -4.34 15.87
CA GLU A 230 -18.88 -3.81 16.49
C GLU A 230 -19.86 -3.24 15.45
N CYS A 231 -19.34 -2.59 14.40
CA CYS A 231 -20.15 -1.90 13.40
C CYS A 231 -20.59 -2.80 12.23
N ASN A 232 -20.02 -4.01 12.09
CA ASN A 232 -20.38 -4.95 11.02
C ASN A 232 -21.55 -5.88 11.38
N VAL A 233 -22.01 -5.87 12.64
CA VAL A 233 -23.07 -6.78 13.11
C VAL A 233 -24.43 -6.11 12.97
N LEU A 234 -25.29 -6.67 12.12
CA LEU A 234 -26.70 -6.34 12.13
C LEU A 234 -27.40 -7.20 13.21
N HIS A 235 -27.77 -6.58 14.33
CA HIS A 235 -28.62 -7.24 15.31
C HIS A 235 -30.06 -7.26 14.76
N LEU A 236 -30.46 -8.38 14.14
CA LEU A 236 -31.83 -8.65 13.69
C LEU A 236 -32.78 -8.88 14.88
N ARG A 237 -32.81 -7.97 15.87
CA ARG A 237 -33.80 -8.01 16.94
C ARG A 237 -35.13 -7.47 16.39
N GLY A 238 -36.06 -8.38 16.10
CA GLY A 238 -37.46 -8.03 15.80
C GLY A 238 -38.10 -8.74 14.60
N MET A 239 -37.37 -9.58 13.86
CA MET A 239 -37.92 -10.32 12.73
C MET A 239 -37.82 -11.84 12.96
N ASP A 240 -38.63 -12.37 13.88
CA ASP A 240 -39.34 -13.67 13.80
C ASP A 240 -39.88 -14.06 15.19
N PRO A 241 -41.22 -14.04 15.44
CA PRO A 241 -41.81 -14.54 16.68
C PRO A 241 -41.69 -16.07 16.86
N ARG A 242 -41.12 -16.82 15.90
CA ARG A 242 -41.06 -18.30 15.93
C ARG A 242 -39.66 -18.90 15.89
N ALA A 243 -38.59 -18.10 15.85
CA ALA A 243 -37.22 -18.61 15.99
C ALA A 243 -36.82 -18.69 17.46
N ALA A 244 -37.38 -19.68 18.17
CA ALA A 244 -36.92 -20.06 19.50
C ALA A 244 -35.65 -20.95 19.37
N ASP A 245 -34.52 -20.33 19.04
CA ASP A 245 -33.22 -20.96 19.29
C ASP A 245 -32.19 -19.90 19.73
N VAL A 246 -31.72 -20.03 20.96
CA VAL A 246 -30.95 -19.00 21.70
C VAL A 246 -29.46 -19.01 21.32
N THR A 247 -29.02 -19.86 20.38
CA THR A 247 -27.61 -20.02 20.00
C THR A 247 -27.27 -19.69 18.55
N SER A 248 -28.25 -19.30 17.73
CA SER A 248 -28.01 -18.91 16.33
C SER A 248 -28.71 -17.59 16.01
N GLN A 249 -28.21 -16.49 16.56
CA GLN A 249 -28.46 -15.21 15.90
C GLN A 249 -27.64 -15.24 14.60
N GLU A 250 -28.29 -15.54 13.48
CA GLU A 250 -27.73 -15.38 12.15
C GLU A 250 -27.35 -13.89 11.98
N THR A 251 -26.07 -13.58 12.20
CA THR A 251 -25.52 -12.24 12.06
C THR A 251 -25.18 -12.02 10.59
N MET A 252 -26.01 -11.27 9.89
CA MET A 252 -25.73 -10.88 8.50
C MET A 252 -24.80 -9.66 8.49
N PRO A 253 -23.72 -9.65 7.66
CA PRO A 253 -22.84 -8.50 7.58
C PRO A 253 -23.60 -7.29 7.03
N LEU A 254 -23.46 -6.14 7.70
CA LEU A 254 -24.19 -4.91 7.35
C LEU A 254 -23.91 -4.47 5.90
N THR A 255 -22.71 -4.75 5.39
CA THR A 255 -22.34 -4.44 3.99
C THR A 255 -23.16 -5.19 2.94
N ALA A 256 -23.68 -6.37 3.26
CA ALA A 256 -24.47 -7.15 2.30
C ALA A 256 -25.89 -6.60 2.11
N VAL A 257 -26.36 -5.70 2.97
CA VAL A 257 -27.75 -5.22 3.01
C VAL A 257 -27.86 -3.69 3.04
N TYR A 258 -26.75 -2.98 3.23
CA TYR A 258 -26.79 -1.52 3.36
C TYR A 258 -27.28 -0.85 2.07
N THR A 259 -28.36 -0.07 2.21
CA THR A 259 -28.88 0.82 1.17
C THR A 259 -28.59 2.26 1.56
N ALA A 260 -28.11 3.06 0.60
CA ALA A 260 -27.72 4.44 0.87
C ALA A 260 -28.89 5.30 1.38
N LEU A 261 -28.71 5.94 2.55
CA LEU A 261 -29.69 6.86 3.13
C LEU A 261 -29.74 8.18 2.35
N ASP A 262 -30.93 8.58 1.93
CA ASP A 262 -31.17 9.82 1.20
C ASP A 262 -31.36 11.04 2.09
N THR A 263 -30.90 12.18 1.61
CA THR A 263 -31.18 13.50 2.21
C THR A 263 -32.27 14.22 1.42
N ASN A 264 -32.81 15.30 2.01
CA ASN A 264 -33.76 16.18 1.34
C ASN A 264 -33.14 17.06 0.25
N ARG A 265 -31.80 17.17 0.21
CA ARG A 265 -31.09 17.93 -0.81
C ARG A 265 -31.13 17.17 -2.13
N ARG A 266 -31.54 17.85 -3.20
CA ARG A 266 -31.58 17.30 -4.55
C ARG A 266 -30.36 17.78 -5.35
N LEU A 267 -29.81 16.90 -6.17
CA LEU A 267 -28.71 17.17 -7.08
C LEU A 267 -29.12 16.82 -8.51
N PRO A 268 -28.76 17.63 -9.52
CA PRO A 268 -28.96 17.28 -10.91
C PRO A 268 -28.13 16.04 -11.25
N LEU A 269 -28.68 15.16 -12.09
CA LEU A 269 -27.96 13.98 -12.56
C LEU A 269 -26.74 14.39 -13.39
N SER A 270 -25.64 13.69 -13.14
CA SER A 270 -24.43 13.74 -13.96
C SER A 270 -24.68 13.13 -15.35
N ASP A 271 -23.80 13.42 -16.30
CA ASP A 271 -23.94 12.89 -17.67
C ASP A 271 -23.86 11.35 -17.69
N GLU A 272 -23.06 10.76 -16.80
CA GLU A 272 -22.91 9.30 -16.64
C GLU A 272 -24.19 8.66 -16.07
N GLU A 273 -24.77 9.23 -15.01
CA GLU A 273 -26.04 8.75 -14.43
C GLU A 273 -27.18 8.86 -15.44
N LEU A 274 -27.18 9.94 -16.23
CA LEU A 274 -28.18 10.17 -17.27
C LEU A 274 -28.03 9.18 -18.43
N ALA A 275 -26.80 8.78 -18.77
CA ALA A 275 -26.52 7.74 -19.76
C ALA A 275 -26.94 6.35 -19.26
N ALA A 276 -26.65 6.02 -18.00
CA ALA A 276 -27.05 4.75 -17.40
C ALA A 276 -28.59 4.58 -17.38
N LEU A 277 -29.33 5.64 -17.06
CA LEU A 277 -30.80 5.62 -17.11
C LEU A 277 -31.37 5.47 -18.53
N LYS A 278 -30.69 6.03 -19.55
CA LYS A 278 -31.04 5.81 -20.97
C LYS A 278 -30.89 4.34 -21.34
N GLU A 279 -29.77 3.74 -20.95
CA GLU A 279 -29.43 2.36 -21.27
C GLU A 279 -30.39 1.35 -20.59
N GLN A 280 -30.81 1.65 -19.36
CA GLN A 280 -31.76 0.82 -18.62
C GLN A 280 -33.23 1.00 -19.07
N GLY A 281 -33.52 1.91 -20.00
CA GLY A 281 -34.88 2.17 -20.49
C GLY A 281 -35.80 2.84 -19.46
N GLU A 282 -35.24 3.41 -18.40
CA GLU A 282 -35.98 4.04 -17.29
C GLU A 282 -36.25 5.54 -17.50
N LEU A 283 -36.04 6.07 -18.71
CA LEU A 283 -36.43 7.43 -19.06
C LEU A 283 -37.79 7.43 -19.74
N PRO A 284 -38.90 7.67 -19.01
CA PRO A 284 -40.20 7.83 -19.63
C PRO A 284 -40.24 9.08 -20.53
N GLU A 285 -40.54 8.88 -21.82
CA GLU A 285 -40.83 9.97 -22.75
C GLU A 285 -42.05 10.76 -22.23
N GLY A 286 -41.84 12.03 -21.87
CA GLY A 286 -42.94 12.95 -21.50
C GLY A 286 -43.30 13.06 -20.01
N ALA A 287 -42.51 12.50 -19.09
CA ALA A 287 -42.76 12.55 -17.64
C ALA A 287 -42.40 13.88 -16.95
N GLY A 288 -42.74 15.02 -17.56
CA GLY A 288 -42.47 16.33 -16.97
C GLY A 288 -43.16 16.47 -15.60
N GLY A 289 -42.38 16.76 -14.55
CA GLY A 289 -42.86 16.97 -13.19
C GLY A 289 -43.20 15.72 -12.37
N ALA A 290 -42.99 14.51 -12.89
CA ALA A 290 -43.23 13.26 -12.15
C ALA A 290 -41.98 12.82 -11.36
N VAL A 291 -42.19 12.14 -10.24
CA VAL A 291 -41.14 11.41 -9.51
C VAL A 291 -41.29 9.93 -9.84
N TYR A 292 -40.27 9.34 -10.46
CA TYR A 292 -40.19 7.89 -10.68
C TYR A 292 -39.01 7.34 -9.89
N GLY A 293 -39.29 6.41 -8.97
CA GLY A 293 -38.29 5.91 -8.03
C GLY A 293 -37.66 7.05 -7.22
N ARG A 294 -36.34 7.20 -7.31
CA ARG A 294 -35.55 8.26 -6.63
C ARG A 294 -35.39 9.52 -7.48
N VAL A 295 -35.67 9.47 -8.79
CA VAL A 295 -35.43 10.56 -9.73
C VAL A 295 -36.67 11.44 -9.85
N LYS A 296 -36.47 12.75 -9.65
CA LYS A 296 -37.45 13.79 -9.93
C LYS A 296 -37.15 14.35 -11.30
N TYR A 297 -38.11 14.25 -12.21
CA TYR A 297 -38.01 14.85 -13.52
C TYR A 297 -38.48 16.30 -13.42
N GLY A 298 -37.67 17.23 -13.94
CA GLY A 298 -38.05 18.64 -14.02
C GLY A 298 -39.37 18.81 -14.78
N GLU A 299 -39.99 19.99 -14.68
CA GLU A 299 -41.03 20.34 -15.64
C GLU A 299 -40.43 20.24 -17.05
N ALA A 300 -41.23 19.93 -18.08
CA ALA A 300 -40.74 19.76 -19.46
C ALA A 300 -40.26 21.09 -20.08
N ARG A 301 -39.22 21.68 -19.50
CA ARG A 301 -38.58 22.93 -19.90
C ARG A 301 -37.22 22.59 -20.53
N PRO A 302 -36.87 23.22 -21.67
CA PRO A 302 -35.59 22.97 -22.31
C PRO A 302 -34.42 23.31 -21.38
N GLY A 303 -33.55 22.33 -21.09
CA GLY A 303 -32.31 22.51 -20.32
C GLY A 303 -32.36 22.10 -18.84
N GLU A 304 -33.54 21.73 -18.30
CA GLU A 304 -33.65 21.28 -16.91
C GLU A 304 -33.26 19.79 -16.80
N ARG A 305 -32.27 19.48 -15.96
CA ARG A 305 -31.80 18.10 -15.75
C ARG A 305 -32.67 17.42 -14.69
N PRO A 306 -33.01 16.13 -14.84
CA PRO A 306 -33.58 15.35 -13.76
C PRO A 306 -32.69 15.43 -12.51
N GLU A 307 -33.30 15.33 -11.34
CA GLU A 307 -32.62 15.43 -10.06
C GLU A 307 -32.81 14.16 -9.23
N ARG A 308 -31.80 13.77 -8.45
CA ARG A 308 -31.89 12.71 -7.44
C ARG A 308 -31.61 13.28 -6.05
N PRO A 309 -32.05 12.62 -4.97
CA PRO A 309 -31.56 12.96 -3.63
C PRO A 309 -30.04 12.77 -3.56
N MET A 310 -29.40 13.67 -2.82
CA MET A 310 -28.03 13.50 -2.36
C MET A 310 -28.04 12.46 -1.25
N THR A 311 -27.12 11.50 -1.31
CA THR A 311 -26.96 10.48 -0.28
C THR A 311 -26.24 11.05 0.94
N SER A 312 -26.46 10.44 2.10
CA SER A 312 -25.79 10.81 3.35
C SER A 312 -24.28 10.64 3.27
N LEU A 313 -23.79 9.68 2.48
CA LEU A 313 -22.37 9.45 2.24
C LEU A 313 -21.74 10.60 1.44
N GLU A 314 -22.39 11.04 0.35
CA GLU A 314 -21.97 12.22 -0.41
C GLU A 314 -21.96 13.48 0.48
N ALA A 315 -22.96 13.62 1.35
CA ALA A 315 -23.06 14.76 2.27
C ALA A 315 -21.88 14.81 3.24
N VAL A 316 -21.55 13.68 3.87
CA VAL A 316 -20.37 13.57 4.76
C VAL A 316 -19.07 13.83 4.00
N SER A 317 -18.98 13.43 2.74
CA SER A 317 -17.77 13.67 1.94
C SER A 317 -17.55 15.16 1.63
N GLN A 318 -18.61 15.97 1.59
CA GLN A 318 -18.55 17.38 1.20
C GLN A 318 -18.62 18.37 2.37
N ILE A 319 -19.13 17.94 3.54
CA ILE A 319 -19.45 18.84 4.66
C ILE A 319 -18.65 18.45 5.89
N ASP A 320 -17.84 19.37 6.43
CA ASP A 320 -16.98 19.11 7.60
C ASP A 320 -17.74 18.92 8.91
N ARG A 321 -18.89 19.59 9.05
CA ARG A 321 -19.75 19.51 10.24
C ARG A 321 -21.18 19.26 9.78
N LEU A 322 -21.64 18.04 9.99
CA LEU A 322 -22.94 17.57 9.52
C LEU A 322 -23.78 17.06 10.69
N VAL A 323 -25.04 17.47 10.73
CA VAL A 323 -26.07 16.88 11.59
C VAL A 323 -27.09 16.20 10.69
N LEU A 324 -27.27 14.89 10.86
CA LEU A 324 -28.27 14.12 10.14
C LEU A 324 -29.56 14.08 10.96
N LEU A 325 -30.58 14.76 10.46
CA LEU A 325 -31.93 14.77 11.03
C LEU A 325 -32.83 13.80 10.26
N GLY A 326 -33.66 13.07 10.99
CA GLY A 326 -34.61 12.13 10.41
C GLY A 326 -35.42 11.45 11.50
N ASP A 327 -36.55 10.88 11.12
CA ASP A 327 -37.47 10.21 12.03
C ASP A 327 -36.79 9.04 12.78
N PRO A 328 -37.31 8.66 13.95
CA PRO A 328 -36.90 7.41 14.60
C PRO A 328 -37.02 6.23 13.63
N GLY A 329 -35.99 5.40 13.55
CA GLY A 329 -35.95 4.27 12.62
C GLY A 329 -35.59 4.61 11.16
N ALA A 330 -35.31 5.87 10.82
CA ALA A 330 -34.87 6.26 9.47
C ALA A 330 -33.49 5.71 9.05
N GLY A 331 -32.80 4.95 9.90
CA GLY A 331 -31.50 4.33 9.59
C GLY A 331 -30.27 5.20 9.88
N LYS A 332 -30.40 6.28 10.67
CA LYS A 332 -29.31 7.19 11.04
C LYS A 332 -28.12 6.45 11.69
N SER A 333 -28.37 5.67 12.73
CA SER A 333 -27.34 4.88 13.42
C SER A 333 -26.79 3.76 12.52
N THR A 334 -27.62 3.19 11.65
CA THR A 334 -27.17 2.20 10.65
C THR A 334 -26.17 2.83 9.68
N PHE A 335 -26.42 4.06 9.21
CA PHE A 335 -25.47 4.81 8.40
C PHE A 335 -24.16 5.09 9.14
N VAL A 336 -24.23 5.55 10.39
CA VAL A 336 -23.04 5.79 11.22
C VAL A 336 -22.22 4.50 11.40
N ASN A 337 -22.86 3.37 11.68
CA ASN A 337 -22.19 2.07 11.79
C ASN A 337 -21.53 1.67 10.46
N HIS A 338 -22.27 1.76 9.35
CA HIS A 338 -21.74 1.41 8.04
C HIS A 338 -20.51 2.26 7.66
N LEU A 339 -20.59 3.58 7.89
CA LEU A 339 -19.49 4.49 7.62
C LEU A 339 -18.28 4.21 8.53
N THR A 340 -18.51 4.04 9.83
CA THR A 340 -17.47 3.68 10.82
C THR A 340 -16.73 2.41 10.39
N PHE A 341 -17.49 1.38 10.04
CA PHE A 341 -16.96 0.09 9.57
C PHE A 341 -16.08 0.25 8.33
N ARG A 342 -16.58 0.92 7.29
CA ARG A 342 -15.85 1.07 6.02
C ARG A 342 -14.58 1.92 6.20
N LEU A 343 -14.61 2.96 7.02
CA LEU A 343 -13.43 3.76 7.35
C LEU A 343 -12.40 2.94 8.13
N ALA A 344 -12.85 2.16 9.13
CA ALA A 344 -11.97 1.30 9.91
C ALA A 344 -11.30 0.22 9.06
N GLN A 345 -12.05 -0.47 8.19
CA GLN A 345 -11.52 -1.47 7.27
C GLN A 345 -10.52 -0.86 6.29
N HIS A 346 -10.85 0.29 5.69
CA HIS A 346 -9.93 0.96 4.79
C HIS A 346 -8.62 1.30 5.49
N ARG A 347 -8.67 1.80 6.74
CA ARG A 347 -7.46 2.07 7.54
C ARG A 347 -6.66 0.81 7.83
N LEU A 348 -7.31 -0.27 8.24
CA LEU A 348 -6.64 -1.55 8.49
C LEU A 348 -5.98 -2.11 7.23
N PHE A 349 -6.63 -2.01 6.07
CA PHE A 349 -6.07 -2.45 4.79
C PHE A 349 -4.88 -1.59 4.36
N THR A 350 -4.99 -0.27 4.46
CA THR A 350 -3.86 0.64 4.14
C THR A 350 -2.68 0.49 5.10
N ALA A 351 -2.92 0.12 6.36
CA ALA A 351 -1.86 -0.14 7.34
C ALA A 351 -1.13 -1.46 7.08
N VAL A 352 -1.82 -2.48 6.54
CA VAL A 352 -1.22 -3.76 6.13
C VAL A 352 -0.46 -3.63 4.80
N GLY A 353 -0.85 -2.70 3.92
CA GLY A 353 -0.25 -2.49 2.60
C GLY A 353 1.10 -1.76 2.53
N ALA A 354 1.80 -1.56 3.66
CA ALA A 354 3.20 -1.10 3.67
C ALA A 354 4.21 -2.27 3.81
N GLY A 355 3.73 -3.49 4.03
CA GLY A 355 4.52 -4.71 4.12
C GLY A 355 4.10 -5.72 3.07
N ASP A 356 5.04 -6.07 2.20
CA ASP A 356 4.98 -7.14 1.22
C ASP A 356 4.59 -8.48 1.86
N GLN A 357 3.35 -8.93 1.63
CA GLN A 357 2.97 -10.31 1.35
C GLN A 357 1.46 -10.39 1.08
N GLY A 358 1.11 -10.94 -0.08
CA GLY A 358 -0.26 -11.19 -0.49
C GLY A 358 -1.00 -12.05 0.54
N ALA A 359 -1.99 -11.45 1.19
CA ALA A 359 -3.11 -12.20 1.71
C ALA A 359 -3.96 -12.64 0.50
N GLU A 360 -3.61 -13.78 -0.09
CA GLU A 360 -4.54 -14.55 -0.92
C GLU A 360 -5.79 -14.82 -0.07
N GLY A 361 -6.83 -14.00 -0.29
CA GLY A 361 -8.09 -14.03 0.47
C GLY A 361 -8.61 -12.68 0.96
N GLY A 362 -7.86 -11.58 0.81
CA GLY A 362 -8.37 -10.24 1.15
C GLY A 362 -9.38 -9.74 0.12
N GLU A 363 -10.66 -9.65 0.50
CA GLU A 363 -11.68 -8.97 -0.30
C GLU A 363 -11.17 -7.58 -0.72
N LYS A 364 -11.15 -7.32 -2.03
CA LYS A 364 -10.82 -6.01 -2.58
C LYS A 364 -11.82 -5.01 -2.01
N ILE A 365 -11.40 -4.18 -1.05
CA ILE A 365 -12.30 -3.20 -0.42
C ILE A 365 -12.71 -2.21 -1.50
N GLU A 366 -13.96 -2.29 -1.94
CA GLU A 366 -14.48 -1.31 -2.88
C GLU A 366 -14.41 0.09 -2.26
N PRO A 367 -14.01 1.11 -3.04
CA PRO A 367 -14.06 2.48 -2.55
C PRO A 367 -15.49 2.85 -2.15
N LEU A 368 -15.64 3.62 -1.08
CA LEU A 368 -16.93 4.18 -0.68
C LEU A 368 -17.46 5.04 -1.84
N PRO A 369 -18.64 4.74 -2.41
CA PRO A 369 -19.18 5.49 -3.54
C PRO A 369 -19.30 6.98 -3.21
N GLY A 370 -18.70 7.84 -4.05
CA GLY A 370 -18.73 9.30 -3.85
C GLY A 370 -17.86 9.83 -2.70
N TRP A 371 -17.01 8.99 -2.08
CA TRP A 371 -16.05 9.44 -1.09
C TRP A 371 -14.84 10.12 -1.75
N THR A 372 -14.61 11.37 -1.40
CA THR A 372 -13.58 12.25 -1.96
C THR A 372 -12.54 12.68 -0.94
N ARG A 373 -12.72 12.32 0.33
CA ARG A 373 -11.81 12.69 1.41
C ARG A 373 -10.65 11.72 1.51
N ALA A 374 -9.52 12.22 2.03
CA ALA A 374 -8.45 11.35 2.50
C ALA A 374 -9.03 10.31 3.49
N PRO A 375 -8.40 9.13 3.62
CA PRO A 375 -8.85 8.15 4.60
C PRO A 375 -8.84 8.82 5.98
N LEU A 376 -9.97 8.86 6.68
CA LEU A 376 -10.08 9.42 8.03
C LEU A 376 -10.08 8.30 9.06
N VAL A 377 -9.56 8.55 10.26
CA VAL A 377 -9.71 7.62 11.38
C VAL A 377 -11.06 7.87 12.05
N PRO A 378 -11.99 6.90 12.06
CA PRO A 378 -13.29 7.10 12.67
C PRO A 378 -13.16 7.08 14.20
N ILE A 379 -13.78 8.05 14.87
CA ILE A 379 -13.94 8.09 16.33
C ILE A 379 -15.43 8.12 16.61
N ARG A 380 -15.99 6.99 17.05
CA ARG A 380 -17.43 6.86 17.36
C ARG A 380 -17.70 7.13 18.84
N VAL A 381 -18.69 7.96 19.11
CA VAL A 381 -19.18 8.28 20.45
C VAL A 381 -20.69 8.09 20.48
N ILE A 382 -21.17 7.28 21.42
CA ILE A 382 -22.60 7.12 21.70
C ILE A 382 -23.00 8.22 22.68
N LEU A 383 -23.83 9.16 22.22
CA LEU A 383 -24.24 10.32 22.99
C LEU A 383 -25.07 9.95 24.21
N ARG A 384 -25.87 8.88 24.13
CA ARG A 384 -26.56 8.32 25.30
C ARG A 384 -25.58 7.93 26.40
N ASP A 385 -24.48 7.28 26.07
CA ASP A 385 -23.50 6.81 27.07
C ASP A 385 -22.73 7.99 27.65
N LEU A 386 -22.37 8.95 26.80
CA LEU A 386 -21.78 10.23 27.22
C LEU A 386 -22.72 10.99 28.17
N ALA A 387 -24.03 11.04 27.89
CA ALA A 387 -25.02 11.71 28.72
C ALA A 387 -25.13 11.14 30.14
N HIS A 388 -24.87 9.84 30.30
CA HIS A 388 -24.86 9.16 31.61
C HIS A 388 -23.51 9.23 32.31
N SER A 389 -22.50 9.81 31.67
CA SER A 389 -21.15 9.91 32.20
C SER A 389 -21.00 11.11 33.16
N ALA A 390 -20.19 10.95 34.20
CA ALA A 390 -19.95 12.01 35.20
C ALA A 390 -19.11 13.18 34.65
N GLN A 391 -18.61 13.06 33.41
CA GLN A 391 -17.68 13.98 32.78
C GLN A 391 -18.36 15.21 32.17
N LEU A 392 -19.67 15.13 31.89
CA LEU A 392 -20.40 16.27 31.35
C LEU A 392 -20.62 17.34 32.43
N SER A 393 -19.86 18.43 32.32
CA SER A 393 -20.18 19.68 33.00
C SER A 393 -21.30 20.44 32.26
N GLU A 394 -22.03 21.30 32.97
CA GLU A 394 -23.12 22.14 32.41
C GLU A 394 -22.71 22.98 31.19
N ASN A 395 -21.39 23.18 30.96
CA ASN A 395 -20.86 24.03 29.90
C ASN A 395 -20.33 23.27 28.67
N GLY A 396 -20.48 21.94 28.58
CA GLY A 396 -20.20 21.17 27.36
C GLY A 396 -18.78 21.32 26.80
N ALA A 397 -17.76 21.22 27.66
CA ALA A 397 -16.37 21.41 27.25
C ALA A 397 -15.87 20.28 26.33
N ALA A 398 -15.11 20.62 25.28
CA ALA A 398 -14.45 19.64 24.41
C ALA A 398 -13.52 18.68 25.19
N ALA A 399 -12.94 19.15 26.29
CA ALA A 399 -12.15 18.33 27.21
C ALA A 399 -12.98 17.19 27.82
N ALA A 400 -14.22 17.45 28.26
CA ALA A 400 -15.10 16.42 28.82
C ALA A 400 -15.42 15.31 27.82
N LEU A 401 -15.62 15.67 26.55
CA LEU A 401 -15.81 14.70 25.47
C LEU A 401 -14.56 13.85 25.25
N TRP A 402 -13.38 14.46 25.25
CA TRP A 402 -12.13 13.74 25.11
C TRP A 402 -11.85 12.82 26.31
N ASP A 403 -12.08 13.30 27.53
CA ASP A 403 -11.95 12.52 28.75
C ASP A 403 -12.87 11.28 28.73
N PHE A 404 -14.11 11.44 28.25
CA PHE A 404 -15.02 10.32 28.03
C PHE A 404 -14.48 9.30 27.02
N ILE A 405 -13.92 9.75 25.90
CA ILE A 405 -13.28 8.88 24.90
C ILE A 405 -12.11 8.11 25.52
N VAL A 406 -11.23 8.80 26.24
CA VAL A 406 -10.06 8.20 26.92
C VAL A 406 -10.51 7.16 27.95
N GLN A 407 -11.54 7.46 28.73
CA GLN A 407 -12.11 6.51 29.68
C GLN A 407 -12.68 5.27 28.99
N THR A 408 -13.45 5.45 27.92
CA THR A 408 -14.05 4.33 27.16
C THR A 408 -12.96 3.42 26.56
N LEU A 409 -11.87 4.02 26.08
CA LEU A 409 -10.69 3.28 25.62
C LEU A 409 -10.03 2.50 26.76
N ALA A 410 -9.85 3.12 27.92
CA ALA A 410 -9.24 2.48 29.09
C ALA A 410 -10.07 1.29 29.62
N GLU A 411 -11.38 1.44 29.73
CA GLU A 411 -12.32 0.38 30.13
C GLU A 411 -12.27 -0.84 29.19
N SER A 412 -11.82 -0.61 27.96
CA SER A 412 -11.70 -1.63 26.93
C SER A 412 -10.27 -2.11 26.71
N HIS A 413 -9.35 -1.79 27.62
CA HIS A 413 -7.92 -2.12 27.55
C HIS A 413 -7.20 -1.54 26.31
N LEU A 414 -7.66 -0.39 25.82
CA LEU A 414 -7.13 0.31 24.64
C LEU A 414 -6.64 1.73 24.97
N ALA A 415 -6.33 2.03 26.23
CA ALA A 415 -5.87 3.36 26.67
C ALA A 415 -4.67 3.87 25.85
N GLN A 416 -3.78 2.97 25.42
CA GLN A 416 -2.60 3.29 24.60
C GLN A 416 -2.95 3.80 23.19
N ALA A 417 -4.19 3.64 22.72
CA ALA A 417 -4.64 4.22 21.45
C ALA A 417 -4.94 5.72 21.56
N ALA A 418 -5.16 6.25 22.77
CA ALA A 418 -5.59 7.64 22.97
C ALA A 418 -4.61 8.67 22.37
N PRO A 419 -3.28 8.61 22.60
CA PRO A 419 -2.35 9.57 22.00
C PRO A 419 -2.36 9.52 20.47
N ALA A 420 -2.46 8.32 19.89
CA ALA A 420 -2.52 8.14 18.44
C ALA A 420 -3.81 8.71 17.85
N LEU A 421 -4.94 8.61 18.55
CA LEU A 421 -6.20 9.23 18.15
C LEU A 421 -6.16 10.76 18.29
N GLU A 422 -5.56 11.25 19.38
CA GLU A 422 -5.41 12.69 19.65
C GLU A 422 -4.59 13.38 18.56
N ALA A 423 -3.46 12.77 18.17
CA ALA A 423 -2.59 13.26 17.11
C ALA A 423 -3.26 13.34 15.73
N ARG A 424 -4.47 12.80 15.57
CA ARG A 424 -5.26 12.83 14.32
C ARG A 424 -6.44 13.79 14.39
N LEU A 425 -6.65 14.46 15.51
CA LEU A 425 -7.67 15.53 15.64
C LEU A 425 -7.33 16.78 14.81
N ASP A 426 -6.14 16.84 14.20
CA ASP A 426 -5.68 17.86 13.25
C ASP A 426 -6.35 17.80 11.86
N GLY A 427 -7.48 17.11 11.74
CA GLY A 427 -8.22 16.93 10.48
C GLY A 427 -8.02 15.55 9.83
N ARG A 428 -7.32 14.63 10.48
CA ARG A 428 -7.13 13.23 10.02
C ARG A 428 -8.10 12.24 10.67
N ALA A 429 -8.98 12.71 11.55
CA ALA A 429 -10.03 11.94 12.21
C ALA A 429 -11.43 12.43 11.81
N LEU A 430 -12.40 11.52 11.86
CA LEU A 430 -13.83 11.81 11.72
C LEU A 430 -14.55 11.45 13.02
N LEU A 431 -15.03 12.46 13.74
CA LEU A 431 -15.83 12.27 14.94
C LEU A 431 -17.29 11.99 14.56
N LEU A 432 -17.81 10.86 15.03
CA LEU A 432 -19.15 10.34 14.73
C LEU A 432 -19.94 10.28 16.04
N LEU A 433 -20.91 11.18 16.17
CA LEU A 433 -21.77 11.29 17.35
C LEU A 433 -23.13 10.65 17.03
N ASP A 434 -23.51 9.60 17.76
CA ASP A 434 -24.71 8.79 17.50
C ASP A 434 -25.66 8.78 18.71
N GLY A 435 -26.97 8.66 18.47
CA GLY A 435 -27.97 8.54 19.54
C GLY A 435 -28.36 9.84 20.25
N LEU A 436 -28.32 10.99 19.56
CA LEU A 436 -28.77 12.27 20.13
C LEU A 436 -30.26 12.26 20.55
N ASP A 437 -31.10 11.55 19.78
CA ASP A 437 -32.54 11.38 20.05
C ASP A 437 -32.84 10.48 21.26
N GLU A 438 -31.82 9.83 21.82
CA GLU A 438 -31.91 8.94 22.97
C GLU A 438 -31.42 9.62 24.26
N VAL A 439 -31.02 10.88 24.18
CA VAL A 439 -30.61 11.71 25.31
C VAL A 439 -31.81 12.50 25.79
N ASP A 440 -32.14 12.39 27.08
CA ASP A 440 -33.23 13.15 27.68
C ASP A 440 -32.88 14.64 27.64
N PRO A 441 -33.73 15.51 27.05
CA PRO A 441 -33.54 16.95 27.14
C PRO A 441 -33.80 17.36 28.60
N ALA A 442 -32.72 17.51 29.36
CA ALA A 442 -32.74 17.94 30.76
C ALA A 442 -33.60 19.19 31.01
#